data_AF-A0A2C8F586-F1
#
_entry.id   AF-A0A2C8F586-F1
#
_cell.length_a   1.000
_cell.length_b   1.000
_cell.length_c   1.000
_cell.angle_alpha   90.00
_cell.angle_beta   90.00
_cell.angle_gamma   90.00
#
_symmetry.space_group_name_H-M   'P 1'
#
loop_
_entity.id
_entity.type
_entity.pdbx_description
1 polymer ?
#
loop_
_entity_poly.entity_id
_entity_poly.type
_entity_poly.pdbx_seq_one_letter_code
_entity_poly.pdbx_strand_id
1 'polypeptide(L)' 'MGQYASFTDHASIEEQVKNLADEELLDFWEETQQLAKLLDQDEQLDLEYNPEYERVILQELQYRTCYKGQF' A
#
# COMPACT_ATOMS: atom_id res chain seq x y z
N MET A 1 -2.65 5.45 -28.24
CA MET A 1 -3.83 5.45 -27.36
C MET A 1 -3.43 4.78 -26.04
N GLY A 2 -2.60 5.45 -25.24
CA GLY A 2 -2.33 5.04 -23.87
C GLY A 2 -3.24 5.88 -22.98
N GLN A 3 -4.46 5.41 -22.79
CA GLN A 3 -5.35 6.03 -21.82
C GLN A 3 -4.80 5.58 -20.47
N TYR A 4 -4.01 6.45 -19.82
CA TYR A 4 -3.85 6.38 -18.38
C TYR A 4 -5.28 6.28 -17.84
N ALA A 5 -5.58 5.23 -17.09
CA ALA A 5 -6.89 5.12 -16.46
C ALA A 5 -7.08 6.42 -15.69
N SER A 6 -8.05 7.23 -16.11
CA SER A 6 -8.46 8.37 -15.32
C SER A 6 -8.91 7.78 -13.98
N PHE A 7 -8.08 7.92 -12.96
CA PHE A 7 -8.34 7.60 -11.55
C PHE A 7 -9.45 8.52 -11.01
N THR A 8 -10.55 8.64 -11.75
CA THR A 8 -11.68 9.56 -11.55
C THR A 8 -12.69 9.01 -10.54
N ASP A 9 -12.38 7.90 -9.88
CA ASP A 9 -12.91 7.65 -8.56
C ASP A 9 -11.73 7.75 -7.60
N HIS A 10 -11.48 8.95 -7.07
CA HIS A 10 -10.49 9.21 -6.03
C HIS A 10 -10.96 8.55 -4.72
N ALA A 11 -11.15 7.23 -4.73
CA ALA A 11 -11.26 6.44 -3.53
C ALA A 11 -10.03 6.77 -2.69
N SER A 12 -10.24 7.23 -1.45
CA SER A 12 -9.15 7.49 -0.51
C SER A 12 -8.23 6.28 -0.46
N ILE A 13 -6.95 6.47 -0.15
CA ILE A 13 -6.01 5.35 -0.03
C ILE A 13 -6.55 4.24 0.90
N GLU A 14 -7.27 4.63 1.95
CA GLU A 14 -7.99 3.72 2.84
C GLU A 14 -8.99 2.82 2.13
N GLU A 15 -9.75 3.37 1.17
CA GLU A 15 -10.74 2.62 0.42
C GLU A 15 -10.07 1.70 -0.62
N GLN A 16 -8.98 2.15 -1.25
CA GLN A 16 -8.17 1.30 -2.13
C GLN A 16 -7.60 0.10 -1.36
N VAL A 17 -6.99 0.34 -0.20
CA VAL A 17 -6.40 -0.71 0.67
C VAL A 17 -7.48 -1.66 1.19
N LYS A 18 -8.68 -1.17 1.55
CA LYS A 18 -9.81 -2.01 1.98
C LYS A 18 -10.36 -2.90 0.87
N ASN A 19 -10.29 -2.46 -0.39
CA ASN A 19 -10.76 -3.24 -1.53
C ASN A 19 -9.80 -4.38 -1.91
N LEU A 20 -8.56 -4.39 -1.41
CA LEU A 20 -7.59 -5.47 -1.66
C LEU A 20 -7.96 -6.75 -0.90
N ALA A 21 -7.80 -7.92 -1.54
CA ALA A 21 -7.84 -9.20 -0.84
C ALA A 21 -6.69 -9.33 0.17
N ASP A 22 -6.76 -10.31 1.08
CA ASP A 22 -5.70 -10.49 2.10
C ASP A 22 -4.34 -10.81 1.47
N GLU A 23 -4.34 -11.67 0.44
CA GLU A 23 -3.14 -12.02 -0.32
C GLU A 23 -2.57 -10.81 -1.08
N GLU A 24 -3.42 -10.06 -1.77
CA GLU A 24 -3.02 -8.87 -2.52
C GLU A 24 -2.47 -7.76 -1.60
N LEU A 25 -3.06 -7.60 -0.41
CA LEU A 25 -2.59 -6.62 0.58
C LEU A 25 -1.21 -6.99 1.13
N LEU A 26 -0.95 -8.28 1.35
CA LEU A 26 0.34 -8.77 1.83
C LEU A 26 1.42 -8.63 0.76
N ASP A 27 1.12 -8.98 -0.49
CA ASP A 27 2.03 -8.79 -1.62
C ASP A 27 2.37 -7.30 -1.78
N PHE A 28 1.36 -6.43 -1.76
CA PHE A 28 1.56 -4.98 -1.87
C PHE A 28 2.42 -4.40 -0.73
N TRP A 29 2.22 -4.89 0.50
CA TRP A 29 3.07 -4.53 1.63
C TRP A 29 4.52 -4.95 1.40
N GLU A 30 4.74 -6.19 0.95
CA GLU A 30 6.08 -6.71 0.68
C GLU A 30 6.80 -5.87 -0.38
N GLU A 31 6.13 -5.58 -1.50
CA GLU A 31 6.65 -4.74 -2.58
C GLU A 31 7.03 -3.35 -2.08
N THR A 32 6.19 -2.74 -1.25
CA THR A 32 6.46 -1.42 -0.66
C THR A 32 7.72 -1.45 0.21
N GLN A 33 7.91 -2.52 1.01
CA GLN A 33 9.11 -2.68 1.82
C GLN A 33 10.36 -2.96 0.99
N GLN A 34 10.24 -3.71 -0.11
CA GLN A 34 11.33 -3.92 -1.06
C GLN A 34 11.73 -2.60 -1.73
N LEU A 35 10.74 -1.81 -2.17
CA LEU A 35 10.97 -0.48 -2.75
C LEU A 35 11.65 0.44 -1.73
N ALA A 36 11.17 0.49 -0.49
CA ALA A 36 11.77 1.30 0.56
C ALA A 36 13.25 0.95 0.80
N LYS A 37 13.59 -0.35 0.81
CA LYS A 37 14.98 -0.81 0.93
C LYS A 37 15.84 -0.41 -0.28
N LEU A 38 15.29 -0.45 -1.49
CA LEU A 38 15.99 0.01 -2.68
C LEU A 38 16.24 1.52 -2.62
N LEU A 39 15.25 2.30 -2.16
CA LEU A 39 15.38 3.75 -1.96
C LEU A 39 16.38 4.12 -0.88
N ASP A 40 16.46 3.35 0.21
CA ASP A 40 17.46 3.56 1.27
C ASP A 40 18.90 3.30 0.80
N GLN A 41 19.08 2.32 -0.10
CA GLN A 41 20.39 2.00 -0.69
C GLN A 41 20.84 3.02 -1.74
N ASP A 42 19.91 3.64 -2.45
CA ASP A 42 20.13 4.71 -3.40
C ASP A 42 19.85 6.06 -2.70
N GLU A 43 20.81 6.55 -1.90
CA GLU A 43 20.76 7.82 -1.12
C GLU A 43 20.36 9.09 -1.92
N GLN A 44 20.01 8.96 -3.20
CA GLN A 44 19.74 10.03 -4.17
C GLN A 44 18.35 9.99 -4.82
N LEU A 45 17.47 9.06 -4.47
CA LEU A 45 16.13 9.04 -5.06
C LEU A 45 15.22 10.06 -4.35
N ASP A 46 15.04 11.22 -4.99
CA ASP A 46 14.00 12.23 -4.74
C ASP A 46 12.59 11.68 -5.09
N LEU A 47 12.35 10.42 -4.72
CA LEU A 47 11.04 9.80 -4.78
C LEU A 47 10.32 10.23 -3.52
N GLU A 48 9.21 10.93 -3.70
CA GLU A 48 8.32 11.37 -2.64
C GLU A 48 7.72 10.13 -1.96
N TYR A 49 8.47 9.54 -1.02
CA TYR A 49 8.01 8.47 -0.16
C TYR A 49 6.82 9.02 0.61
N ASN A 50 5.63 8.50 0.30
CA ASN A 50 4.41 8.95 0.95
C ASN A 50 4.12 8.07 2.17
N PRO A 51 4.43 8.54 3.40
CA PRO A 51 4.23 7.75 4.62
C PRO A 51 2.75 7.45 4.91
N GLU A 52 1.81 8.11 4.24
CA GLU A 52 0.38 7.86 4.43
C GLU A 52 -0.04 6.49 3.89
N TYR A 53 0.59 6.02 2.80
CA TYR A 53 0.33 4.69 2.24
C TYR A 53 0.73 3.59 3.24
N GLU A 54 1.96 3.64 3.75
CA GLU A 54 2.45 2.67 4.75
C GLU A 54 1.55 2.64 5.98
N ARG A 55 1.17 3.81 6.51
CA ARG A 55 0.29 3.89 7.68
C ARG A 55 -1.04 3.18 7.45
N VAL A 56 -1.67 3.42 6.31
CA VAL A 56 -2.99 2.83 6.00
C VAL A 56 -2.90 1.33 5.76
N ILE A 57 -1.85 0.86 5.07
CA ILE A 57 -1.59 -0.58 4.88
C ILE A 57 -1.40 -1.27 6.24
N LEU A 58 -0.57 -0.70 7.13
CA LEU A 58 -0.32 -1.25 8.46
C LEU A 58 -1.58 -1.26 9.33
N GLN A 59 -2.40 -0.21 9.26
CA GLN A 59 -3.68 -0.15 9.98
C GLN A 59 -4.64 -1.24 9.51
N GLU A 60 -4.76 -1.47 8.20
CA GLU A 60 -5.61 -2.52 7.65
C GLU A 60 -5.06 -3.91 7.98
N LEU A 61 -3.75 -4.14 7.85
CA LEU A 61 -3.10 -5.40 8.24
C LEU A 61 -3.32 -5.72 9.72
N GLN A 62 -3.20 -4.73 10.61
CA GLN A 62 -3.48 -4.90 12.03
C GLN A 62 -4.96 -5.21 12.26
N TYR A 63 -5.85 -4.47 11.61
CA TYR A 63 -7.29 -4.69 11.70
C TYR A 63 -7.66 -6.12 11.32
N ARG A 64 -7.19 -6.60 10.15
CA ARG A 64 -7.45 -7.95 9.67
C ARG A 64 -6.82 -9.01 10.54
N THR A 65 -5.58 -8.83 10.99
CA THR A 65 -4.92 -9.80 11.88
C THR A 65 -5.67 -9.93 13.22
N CYS A 66 -6.13 -8.81 13.79
CA CYS A 66 -6.81 -8.79 15.09
C CYS A 66 -8.28 -9.22 15.02
N TYR A 67 -9.00 -8.86 13.95
CA TYR A 67 -10.42 -9.20 13.78
C TYR A 67 -10.64 -10.57 13.12
N LYS A 68 -9.80 -10.96 12.16
CA LYS A 68 -9.96 -12.19 11.37
C LYS A 68 -9.30 -13.40 12.04
N GLY A 69 -8.39 -13.18 13.00
CA GLY A 69 -7.84 -14.24 13.87
C GLY A 69 -8.81 -14.78 14.93
N GLN A 70 -10.08 -14.33 14.94
CA GLN A 70 -11.13 -14.76 15.88
C GLN A 70 -12.17 -15.73 15.30
N PHE A 71 -12.02 -16.19 14.05
CA PHE A 71 -12.93 -17.19 13.44
C PHE A 71 -12.20 -18.45 13.00
#